data_AF-A0A2S6UMG3-F1
#
_entry.id   AF-A0A2S6UMG3-F1
#
_cell.length_a   1.000
_cell.length_b   1.000
_cell.length_c   1.000
_cell.angle_alpha   90.00
_cell.angle_beta   90.00
_cell.angle_gamma   90.00
#
_symmetry.space_group_name_H-M   'P 1'
#
loop_
_entity.id
_entity.type
_entity.pdbx_description
1 polymer ?
#
loop_
_entity_poly.entity_id
_entity_poly.type
_entity_poly.pdbx_seq_one_letter_code
_entity_poly.pdbx_strand_id
1 'polypeptide(L)'
;FNFLKPNLKVLELGSAPGAWTQVNVNILGKNNVWCIDKVQMEVIEGTFFNKIDVLDEMVLEKLGKFLKQKVDIIESDMASSSTGHSKTDHLRTMSLCEASYDIANNFLNKGGTFISKVLQGGTENELLIKLKNSFINVKHAKPKSSRKESSEMYVIATNFREKK
;
A
#
# COMPACT_ATOMS: atom_id res chain seq x y z
N PHE A 1 -6.93 -10.10 -10.24
CA PHE A 1 -7.44 -9.85 -8.88
C PHE A 1 -8.66 -8.93 -8.88
N ASN A 2 -8.80 -7.99 -9.84
CA ASN A 2 -10.03 -7.21 -10.10
C ASN A 2 -10.59 -6.46 -8.87
N PHE A 3 -9.71 -5.94 -8.02
CA PHE A 3 -10.07 -5.22 -6.80
C PHE A 3 -10.34 -3.73 -7.05
N LEU A 4 -9.68 -3.10 -8.04
CA LEU A 4 -10.01 -1.73 -8.46
C LEU A 4 -11.35 -1.75 -9.21
N LYS A 5 -12.34 -1.03 -8.68
CA LYS A 5 -13.69 -0.90 -9.26
C LYS A 5 -14.15 0.55 -9.08
N PRO A 6 -14.99 1.08 -9.99
CA PRO A 6 -15.51 2.44 -9.89
C PRO A 6 -16.10 2.73 -8.51
N ASN A 7 -15.89 3.96 -8.01
CA ASN A 7 -16.38 4.49 -6.74
C ASN A 7 -15.78 3.87 -5.46
N LEU A 8 -14.82 2.93 -5.55
CA LEU A 8 -14.07 2.51 -4.38
C LEU A 8 -13.04 3.57 -3.99
N LYS A 9 -12.82 3.72 -2.68
CA LYS A 9 -11.83 4.67 -2.13
C LYS A 9 -10.50 3.98 -1.93
N VAL A 10 -9.42 4.62 -2.38
CA VAL A 10 -8.05 4.13 -2.22
C VAL A 10 -7.19 5.11 -1.43
N LEU A 11 -6.35 4.59 -0.55
CA LEU A 11 -5.17 5.27 -0.03
C LEU A 11 -3.93 4.64 -0.66
N GLU A 12 -3.22 5.43 -1.45
CA GLU A 12 -1.97 5.08 -2.11
C GLU A 12 -0.78 5.60 -1.29
N LEU A 13 0.07 4.66 -0.85
CA LEU A 13 1.24 4.91 -0.04
C LEU A 13 2.49 4.93 -0.93
N GLY A 14 3.27 6.01 -0.87
CA GLY A 14 4.43 6.18 -1.75
C GLY A 14 4.03 6.51 -3.18
N SER A 15 3.10 7.45 -3.31
CA SER A 15 2.47 7.80 -4.58
C SER A 15 3.40 8.48 -5.59
N ALA A 16 4.54 9.05 -5.19
CA ALA A 16 5.42 9.74 -6.13
C ALA A 16 6.10 8.74 -7.09
N PRO A 17 6.15 9.02 -8.42
CA PRO A 17 5.79 10.27 -9.08
C PRO A 17 4.34 10.38 -9.59
N GLY A 18 3.46 9.44 -9.26
CA GLY A 18 2.02 9.49 -9.57
C GLY A 18 1.55 8.51 -10.64
N ALA A 19 2.36 7.51 -11.01
CA ALA A 19 2.02 6.55 -12.06
C ALA A 19 0.80 5.69 -11.68
N TRP A 20 0.78 5.14 -10.46
CA TRP A 20 -0.36 4.38 -9.96
C TRP A 20 -1.55 5.30 -9.68
N THR A 21 -1.29 6.50 -9.16
CA THR A 21 -2.32 7.54 -8.97
C THR A 21 -3.13 7.83 -10.23
N GLN A 22 -2.49 7.96 -11.41
CA GLN A 22 -3.21 8.16 -12.68
C GLN A 22 -4.13 6.98 -13.02
N VAL A 23 -3.66 5.75 -12.81
CA VAL A 23 -4.44 4.52 -13.02
C VAL A 23 -5.63 4.49 -12.05
N ASN A 24 -5.40 4.83 -10.78
CA ASN A 24 -6.44 4.88 -9.76
C ASN A 24 -7.54 5.88 -10.11
N VAL A 25 -7.20 7.12 -10.46
CA VAL A 25 -8.21 8.13 -10.83
C VAL A 25 -9.03 7.70 -12.04
N ASN A 26 -8.37 7.11 -13.05
CA ASN A 26 -9.04 6.65 -14.26
C ASN A 26 -10.05 5.52 -14.00
N ILE A 27 -9.76 4.61 -13.08
CA ILE A 27 -10.62 3.45 -12.78
C ILE A 27 -11.66 3.77 -11.70
N LEU A 28 -11.24 4.46 -10.63
CA LEU A 28 -12.05 4.70 -9.43
C LEU A 28 -12.92 5.96 -9.54
N GLY A 29 -12.52 6.91 -10.39
CA GLY A 29 -13.14 8.22 -10.53
C GLY A 29 -12.49 9.29 -9.64
N LYS A 30 -12.77 10.57 -9.96
CA LYS A 30 -12.28 11.73 -9.19
C LYS A 30 -12.81 11.69 -7.75
N ASN A 31 -12.04 12.24 -6.83
CA ASN A 31 -12.31 12.36 -5.39
C ASN A 31 -12.35 11.03 -4.62
N ASN A 32 -11.84 9.95 -5.21
CA ASN A 32 -11.77 8.63 -4.58
C ASN A 32 -10.33 8.17 -4.26
N VAL A 33 -9.33 9.03 -4.49
CA VAL A 33 -7.91 8.68 -4.40
C VAL A 33 -7.21 9.63 -3.42
N TRP A 34 -6.73 9.08 -2.31
CA TRP A 34 -5.85 9.75 -1.37
C TRP A 34 -4.42 9.25 -1.57
N CYS A 35 -3.49 10.18 -1.72
CA CYS A 35 -2.10 9.92 -2.01
C CYS A 35 -1.25 10.49 -0.89
N ILE A 36 -0.31 9.68 -0.37
CA ILE A 36 0.75 10.19 0.49
C ILE A 36 2.11 9.80 -0.04
N ASP A 37 3.08 10.66 0.23
CA ASP A 37 4.49 10.37 0.00
C ASP A 37 5.36 11.23 0.93
N LYS A 38 6.57 10.77 1.25
CA LYS A 38 7.57 11.57 1.95
C LYS A 38 8.18 12.66 1.07
N VAL A 39 8.11 12.52 -0.27
CA VAL A 39 8.54 13.54 -1.22
C VAL A 39 7.34 14.32 -1.79
N GLN A 40 7.57 15.57 -2.18
CA GLN A 40 6.54 16.35 -2.87
C GLN A 40 6.38 15.84 -4.30
N MET A 41 5.14 15.74 -4.78
CA MET A 41 4.82 15.51 -6.19
C MET A 41 3.79 16.51 -6.70
N GLU A 42 3.62 16.57 -8.03
CA GLU A 42 2.52 17.30 -8.65
C GLU A 42 1.19 16.61 -8.33
N VAL A 43 0.20 17.39 -7.93
CA VAL A 43 -1.12 16.85 -7.58
C VAL A 43 -1.88 16.55 -8.86
N ILE A 44 -2.25 15.28 -9.04
CA ILE A 44 -3.09 14.84 -10.15
C ILE A 44 -4.52 15.30 -9.91
N GLU A 45 -5.17 15.85 -10.95
CA GLU A 45 -6.53 16.39 -10.84
C GLU A 45 -7.52 15.33 -10.33
N GLY A 46 -8.30 15.69 -9.31
CA GLY A 46 -9.28 14.79 -8.70
C GLY A 46 -8.70 13.83 -7.66
N THR A 47 -7.48 14.07 -7.17
CA THR A 47 -6.92 13.39 -6.00
C THR A 47 -6.72 14.33 -4.82
N PHE A 48 -6.52 13.72 -3.66
CA PHE A 48 -6.05 14.42 -2.47
C PHE A 48 -4.61 13.98 -2.21
N PHE A 49 -3.69 14.93 -2.10
CA PHE A 49 -2.30 14.63 -1.77
C PHE A 49 -1.91 15.27 -0.43
N ASN A 50 -1.12 14.54 0.37
CA ASN A 50 -0.45 15.10 1.53
C ASN A 50 0.96 14.52 1.68
N LYS A 51 1.92 15.38 2.01
CA LYS A 51 3.32 14.97 2.21
C LYS A 51 3.47 14.35 3.60
N ILE A 52 3.38 13.04 3.68
CA ILE A 52 3.46 12.24 4.92
C ILE A 52 4.40 11.06 4.68
N ASP A 53 5.40 10.90 5.56
CA ASP A 53 6.22 9.70 5.60
C ASP A 53 5.46 8.58 6.32
N VAL A 54 5.43 7.39 5.71
CA VAL A 54 4.78 6.20 6.28
C VAL A 54 5.49 5.68 7.52
N LEU A 55 6.78 6.02 7.69
CA LEU A 55 7.59 5.65 8.85
C LEU A 55 7.56 6.73 9.95
N ASP A 56 6.78 7.79 9.78
CA ASP A 56 6.62 8.83 10.80
C ASP A 56 5.85 8.28 12.00
N GLU A 57 6.33 8.55 13.21
CA GLU A 57 5.68 8.10 14.46
C GLU A 57 4.24 8.62 14.60
N MET A 58 3.94 9.78 14.00
CA MET A 58 2.61 10.40 13.99
C MET A 58 1.80 10.08 12.72
N VAL A 59 2.21 9.10 11.91
CA VAL A 59 1.56 8.76 10.62
C VAL A 59 0.06 8.50 10.79
N LEU A 60 -0.35 7.77 11.82
CA LEU A 60 -1.76 7.45 12.06
C LEU A 60 -2.58 8.70 12.41
N GLU A 61 -2.04 9.60 13.21
CA GLU A 61 -2.72 10.86 13.56
C GLU A 61 -2.87 11.75 12.32
N LYS A 62 -1.80 11.90 11.55
CA LYS A 62 -1.78 12.69 10.30
C LYS A 62 -2.77 12.14 9.29
N LEU A 63 -2.83 10.81 9.12
CA LEU A 63 -3.79 10.14 8.25
C LEU A 63 -5.22 10.27 8.74
N GLY A 64 -5.47 10.18 10.05
CA GLY A 64 -6.81 10.40 10.62
C GLY A 64 -7.35 11.79 10.29
N LYS A 65 -6.51 12.83 10.41
CA LYS A 65 -6.86 14.21 10.04
C LYS A 65 -7.06 14.40 8.54
N PHE A 66 -6.25 13.72 7.73
CA PHE A 66 -6.26 13.84 6.26
C PHE A 66 -7.43 13.09 5.61
N LEU A 67 -7.63 11.82 5.97
CA LEU A 67 -8.66 10.96 5.40
C LEU A 67 -10.04 11.31 5.93
N LYS A 68 -10.17 11.51 7.26
CA LYS A 68 -11.45 11.65 8.00
C LYS A 68 -12.45 10.51 7.79
N GLN A 69 -12.02 9.41 7.18
CA GLN A 69 -12.81 8.21 6.90
C GLN A 69 -11.89 7.00 6.66
N LYS A 70 -12.49 5.81 6.65
CA LYS A 70 -11.84 4.59 6.17
C LYS A 70 -11.95 4.47 4.64
N VAL A 71 -11.06 3.66 4.05
CA VAL A 71 -10.98 3.40 2.61
C VAL A 71 -11.17 1.93 2.29
N ASP A 72 -11.47 1.60 1.04
CA ASP A 72 -11.73 0.23 0.60
C ASP A 72 -10.44 -0.51 0.20
N ILE A 73 -9.43 0.26 -0.21
CA ILE A 73 -8.17 -0.23 -0.74
C ILE A 73 -7.02 0.56 -0.11
N ILE A 74 -6.00 -0.14 0.35
CA ILE A 74 -4.71 0.45 0.70
C ILE A 74 -3.64 -0.25 -0.11
N GLU A 75 -2.87 0.52 -0.86
CA GLU A 75 -1.83 -0.01 -1.73
C GLU A 75 -0.51 0.73 -1.57
N SER A 76 0.58 0.00 -1.76
CA SER A 76 1.94 0.51 -1.60
C SER A 76 2.85 -0.08 -2.67
N ASP A 77 3.45 0.79 -3.47
CA ASP A 77 4.53 0.44 -4.40
C ASP A 77 5.93 0.81 -3.85
N MET A 78 6.00 1.17 -2.58
CA MET A 78 7.23 1.68 -1.97
C MET A 78 8.34 0.63 -1.96
N ALA A 79 9.53 1.08 -2.33
CA ALA A 79 10.77 0.40 -2.04
C ALA A 79 11.80 1.43 -1.58
N SER A 80 12.67 1.04 -0.64
CA SER A 80 13.83 1.85 -0.31
C SER A 80 14.82 1.83 -1.47
N SER A 81 15.58 2.92 -1.65
CA SER A 81 16.70 2.93 -2.61
C SER A 81 17.63 1.75 -2.35
N SER A 82 17.94 1.00 -3.42
CA SER A 82 18.80 -0.17 -3.31
C SER A 82 20.19 0.23 -2.84
N THR A 83 20.68 -0.48 -1.83
CA THR A 83 22.03 -0.34 -1.29
C THR A 83 23.02 -1.26 -2.02
N GLY A 84 22.52 -2.16 -2.88
CA GLY A 84 23.29 -3.26 -3.47
C GLY A 84 23.45 -4.47 -2.54
N HIS A 85 23.04 -4.37 -1.27
CA HIS A 85 23.05 -5.47 -0.32
C HIS A 85 21.64 -6.04 -0.13
N SER A 86 21.40 -7.22 -0.70
CA SER A 86 20.09 -7.87 -0.76
C SER A 86 19.40 -8.00 0.61
N LYS A 87 20.12 -8.37 1.67
CA LYS A 87 19.55 -8.49 3.03
C LYS A 87 19.09 -7.15 3.57
N THR A 88 19.90 -6.10 3.41
CA THR A 88 19.54 -4.76 3.86
C THR A 88 18.35 -4.22 3.09
N ASP A 89 18.34 -4.40 1.76
CA ASP A 89 17.24 -3.96 0.90
C ASP A 89 15.93 -4.68 1.23
N HIS A 90 16.01 -5.98 1.54
CA HIS A 90 14.89 -6.78 2.03
C HIS A 90 14.33 -6.24 3.34
N LEU A 91 15.17 -6.05 4.36
CA LEU A 91 14.72 -5.53 5.66
C LEU A 91 14.05 -4.15 5.54
N ARG A 92 14.62 -3.25 4.74
CA ARG A 92 14.05 -1.90 4.54
C ARG A 92 12.71 -1.93 3.81
N THR A 93 12.55 -2.83 2.84
CA THR A 93 11.28 -3.02 2.14
C THR A 93 10.24 -3.65 3.06
N MET A 94 10.66 -4.60 3.91
CA MET A 94 9.80 -5.22 4.91
C MET A 94 9.29 -4.20 5.94
N SER A 95 10.14 -3.29 6.44
CA SER A 95 9.69 -2.22 7.35
C SER A 95 8.62 -1.32 6.71
N LEU A 96 8.74 -1.01 5.42
CA LEU A 96 7.71 -0.26 4.69
C LEU A 96 6.40 -1.06 4.57
N CYS A 97 6.49 -2.36 4.29
CA CYS A 97 5.32 -3.25 4.22
C CYS A 97 4.63 -3.39 5.57
N GLU A 98 5.38 -3.47 6.68
CA GLU A 98 4.84 -3.55 8.04
C GLU A 98 4.13 -2.26 8.43
N ALA A 99 4.74 -1.10 8.20
CA ALA A 99 4.09 0.20 8.42
C ALA A 99 2.81 0.34 7.59
N SER A 100 2.84 -0.11 6.33
CA SER A 100 1.67 -0.12 5.44
C SER A 100 0.55 -1.03 5.97
N TYR A 101 0.90 -2.18 6.56
CA TYR A 101 -0.07 -3.08 7.20
C TYR A 101 -0.68 -2.46 8.47
N ASP A 102 0.11 -1.74 9.27
CA ASP A 102 -0.40 -1.06 10.46
C ASP A 102 -1.37 0.07 10.08
N ILE A 103 -1.07 0.82 9.03
CA ILE A 103 -2.02 1.77 8.41
C ILE A 103 -3.29 1.03 7.97
N ALA A 104 -3.16 -0.12 7.32
CA ALA A 104 -4.31 -0.91 6.87
C ALA A 104 -5.21 -1.37 8.02
N ASN A 105 -4.65 -1.79 9.15
CA ASN A 105 -5.45 -2.18 10.31
C ASN A 105 -6.31 -1.02 10.87
N ASN A 106 -5.89 0.23 10.69
CA ASN A 106 -6.59 1.40 11.21
C ASN A 106 -7.58 2.00 10.21
N PHE A 107 -7.22 2.02 8.92
CA PHE A 107 -7.94 2.81 7.91
C PHE A 107 -8.69 1.98 6.86
N LEU A 108 -8.57 0.64 6.87
CA LEU A 108 -9.27 -0.19 5.90
C LEU A 108 -10.69 -0.53 6.37
N ASN A 109 -11.65 -0.43 5.46
CA ASN A 109 -13.02 -0.91 5.67
C ASN A 109 -13.04 -2.44 5.79
N LYS A 110 -14.01 -2.96 6.55
CA LYS A 110 -14.31 -4.40 6.54
C LYS A 110 -14.58 -4.86 5.11
N GLY A 111 -13.95 -5.97 4.71
CA GLY A 111 -14.01 -6.47 3.34
C GLY A 111 -12.98 -5.83 2.39
N GLY A 112 -12.22 -4.83 2.84
CA GLY A 112 -11.24 -4.12 2.02
C GLY A 112 -10.04 -4.96 1.59
N THR A 113 -9.21 -4.36 0.74
CA THR A 113 -8.02 -4.96 0.14
C THR A 113 -6.75 -4.21 0.52
N PHE A 114 -5.71 -4.96 0.89
CA PHE A 114 -4.37 -4.45 1.14
C PHE A 114 -3.37 -5.04 0.15
N ILE A 115 -2.53 -4.18 -0.42
CA ILE A 115 -1.49 -4.55 -1.38
C ILE A 115 -0.20 -3.85 -0.97
N SER A 116 0.91 -4.58 -0.95
CA SER A 116 2.21 -3.96 -0.74
C SER A 116 3.29 -4.68 -1.51
N LYS A 117 4.23 -3.91 -2.04
CA LYS A 117 5.49 -4.42 -2.58
C LYS A 117 6.27 -5.15 -1.48
N VAL A 118 6.86 -6.28 -1.86
CA VAL A 118 7.79 -7.09 -1.08
C VAL A 118 8.90 -7.57 -2.02
N LEU A 119 10.03 -8.03 -1.49
CA LEU A 119 11.10 -8.62 -2.29
C LEU A 119 11.04 -10.16 -2.31
N GLN A 120 11.85 -10.78 -3.15
CA GLN A 120 11.98 -12.21 -3.29
C GLN A 120 12.50 -12.80 -1.97
N GLY A 121 11.76 -13.74 -1.42
CA GLY A 121 11.78 -14.06 0.02
C GLY A 121 10.40 -13.83 0.66
N GLY A 122 9.59 -12.96 0.05
CA GLY A 122 8.21 -12.72 0.43
C GLY A 122 8.09 -11.87 1.68
N THR A 123 6.97 -12.03 2.38
CA THR A 123 6.78 -11.45 3.71
C THR A 123 7.46 -12.34 4.74
N GLU A 124 8.08 -11.74 5.75
CA GLU A 124 8.52 -12.48 6.93
C GLU A 124 7.38 -13.25 7.58
N ASN A 125 7.70 -14.39 8.20
CA ASN A 125 6.70 -15.30 8.77
C ASN A 125 5.73 -14.60 9.74
N GLU A 126 6.23 -13.66 10.55
CA GLU A 126 5.42 -12.91 11.50
C GLU A 126 4.39 -12.01 10.80
N LEU A 127 4.80 -11.25 9.77
CA LEU A 127 3.88 -10.42 9.00
C LEU A 127 2.86 -11.29 8.25
N LEU A 128 3.29 -12.44 7.71
CA LEU A 128 2.37 -13.36 7.04
C LEU A 128 1.29 -13.89 7.99
N ILE A 129 1.66 -14.23 9.23
CA ILE A 129 0.71 -14.65 10.26
C ILE A 129 -0.27 -13.51 10.58
N LYS A 130 0.24 -12.29 10.80
CA LYS A 130 -0.59 -11.09 11.03
C LYS A 130 -1.59 -10.87 9.89
N LEU A 131 -1.13 -10.95 8.63
CA LEU A 131 -1.98 -10.82 7.45
C LEU A 131 -3.03 -11.92 7.37
N LYS A 132 -2.67 -13.19 7.60
CA LYS A 132 -3.63 -14.31 7.59
C LYS A 132 -4.67 -14.23 8.70
N ASN A 133 -4.35 -13.59 9.81
CA ASN A 133 -5.30 -13.30 10.88
C ASN A 133 -6.25 -12.16 10.49
N SER A 134 -5.71 -11.09 9.90
CA SER A 134 -6.50 -9.90 9.48
C SER A 134 -7.29 -10.08 8.18
N PHE A 135 -6.97 -11.03 7.30
CA PHE A 135 -7.59 -11.13 5.96
C PHE A 135 -8.03 -12.56 5.63
N ILE A 136 -9.10 -12.70 4.84
CA ILE A 136 -9.57 -14.04 4.39
C ILE A 136 -8.60 -14.68 3.44
N ASN A 137 -8.11 -13.93 2.44
CA ASN A 137 -7.16 -14.45 1.46
C ASN A 137 -5.87 -13.64 1.52
N VAL A 138 -4.73 -14.33 1.49
CA VAL A 138 -3.41 -13.72 1.36
C VAL A 138 -2.65 -14.47 0.28
N LYS A 139 -2.18 -13.75 -0.74
CA LYS A 139 -1.44 -14.33 -1.87
C LYS A 139 -0.23 -13.47 -2.20
N HIS A 140 0.86 -14.11 -2.58
CA HIS A 140 1.97 -13.42 -3.23
C HIS A 140 1.82 -13.49 -4.74
N ALA A 141 2.11 -12.39 -5.42
CA ALA A 141 2.03 -12.29 -6.88
C ALA A 141 3.27 -11.59 -7.44
N LYS A 142 3.87 -12.17 -8.49
CA LYS A 142 4.87 -11.49 -9.32
C LYS A 142 4.15 -10.80 -10.47
N PRO A 143 4.35 -9.49 -10.72
CA PRO A 143 3.74 -8.83 -11.86
C PRO A 143 4.22 -9.44 -13.17
N LYS A 144 3.32 -9.56 -14.15
CA LYS A 144 3.68 -10.04 -15.50
C LYS A 144 4.67 -9.11 -16.21
N SER A 145 4.65 -7.82 -15.87
CA SER A 145 5.56 -6.80 -16.39
C SER A 145 6.95 -6.83 -15.74
N SER A 146 7.12 -7.55 -14.62
CA SER A 146 8.40 -7.58 -13.92
C SER A 146 9.39 -8.49 -14.66
N ARG A 147 10.64 -8.03 -14.79
CA ARG A 147 11.72 -8.83 -15.39
C ARG A 147 11.92 -10.12 -14.59
N LYS A 148 12.28 -11.22 -15.25
CA LYS A 148 12.51 -12.51 -14.56
C LYS A 148 13.48 -12.37 -13.39
N GLU A 149 14.51 -11.55 -13.58
CA GLU A 149 15.62 -11.33 -12.63
C GLU A 149 15.28 -10.33 -11.52
N SER A 150 14.15 -9.63 -11.65
CA SER A 150 13.66 -8.74 -10.58
C SER A 150 13.24 -9.58 -9.37
N SER A 151 13.68 -9.17 -8.19
CA SER A 151 13.21 -9.72 -6.92
C SER A 151 11.82 -9.19 -6.52
N GLU A 152 11.24 -8.29 -7.30
CA GLU A 152 9.97 -7.65 -6.96
C GLU A 152 8.79 -8.63 -6.95
N MET A 153 8.02 -8.57 -5.86
CA MET A 153 6.77 -9.28 -5.65
C MET A 153 5.78 -8.38 -4.91
N TYR A 154 4.51 -8.78 -4.86
CA TYR A 154 3.49 -8.11 -4.08
C TYR A 154 2.79 -9.11 -3.19
N VAL A 155 2.52 -8.72 -1.96
CA VAL A 155 1.52 -9.40 -1.13
C VAL A 155 0.17 -8.74 -1.39
N ILE A 156 -0.85 -9.57 -1.66
CA ILE A 156 -2.22 -9.16 -1.93
C ILE A 156 -3.10 -9.85 -0.89
N ALA A 157 -3.67 -9.07 0.02
CA ALA A 157 -4.51 -9.53 1.10
C ALA A 157 -5.94 -8.97 0.93
N THR A 158 -6.95 -9.84 0.87
CA THR A 158 -8.33 -9.44 0.56
C THR A 158 -9.34 -9.91 1.59
N ASN A 159 -10.45 -9.18 1.67
CA ASN A 159 -11.50 -9.32 2.67
C ASN A 159 -10.96 -9.10 4.08
N PHE A 160 -10.62 -7.85 4.39
CA PHE A 160 -10.21 -7.45 5.72
C PHE A 160 -11.27 -7.81 6.77
N ARG A 161 -10.82 -8.53 7.80
CA ARG A 161 -11.56 -8.83 9.02
C ARG A 161 -11.26 -7.70 9.99
N GLU A 162 -12.14 -6.70 10.03
CA GLU A 162 -12.09 -5.69 11.08
C GLU A 162 -12.05 -6.42 12.44
N LYS A 163 -10.95 -6.23 13.20
CA LYS A 163 -10.83 -6.83 14.52
C LYS A 163 -11.97 -6.27 15.38
N LYS A 164 -12.72 -7.18 16.01
CA LYS A 164 -13.68 -6.82 17.05
C LYS A 164 -12.97 -6.31 18.28
#